data_AF-A0A661DFY9-F1
#
_entry.id   AF-A0A661DFY9-F1
#
_cell.length_a   1.000
_cell.length_b   1.000
_cell.length_c   1.000
_cell.angle_alpha   90.00
_cell.angle_beta   90.00
_cell.angle_gamma   90.00
#
_symmetry.space_group_name_H-M   'P 1'
#
loop_
_entity.id
_entity.type
_entity.pdbx_description
1 polymer ?
#
loop_
_entity_poly.entity_id
_entity_poly.type
_entity_poly.pdbx_seq_one_letter_code
_entity_poly.pdbx_strand_id
1 'polypeptide(L)'
;MGTPMGLPKHHKSFADTLGYWGVGSGSYIVLPILGPSSVRDAPSLIVDFFTHPLSLVSPASASASLTLVRGVNIRSELIKTTDLRDELAIDPYSFTREAYYQWRQNRIYNGEVAPRRVIIEDFEE
;
A
#
# COMPACT_ATOMS: atom_id res chain seq x y z
N MET A 1 -7.06 9.78 15.14
CA MET A 1 -7.06 11.24 15.31
C MET A 1 -5.63 11.75 15.18
N GLY A 2 -5.42 12.82 14.42
CA GLY A 2 -4.13 13.52 14.32
C GLY A 2 -3.77 14.20 15.64
N THR A 3 -2.50 14.47 15.86
CA THR A 3 -2.02 15.06 17.11
C THR A 3 -2.53 16.50 17.26
N PRO A 4 -2.76 16.98 18.50
CA PRO A 4 -3.06 18.39 18.79
C PRO A 4 -2.01 19.39 18.27
N MET A 5 -0.83 18.90 17.88
CA MET A 5 0.30 19.65 17.30
C MET A 5 0.15 19.95 15.80
N GLY A 6 -0.95 19.55 15.14
CA GLY A 6 -1.16 19.84 13.72
C GLY A 6 -0.27 19.01 12.77
N LEU A 7 0.32 17.91 13.25
CA LEU A 7 1.15 17.05 12.40
C LEU A 7 0.28 16.03 11.64
N PRO A 8 0.26 16.07 10.30
CA PRO A 8 -0.44 15.07 9.49
C PRO A 8 0.18 13.69 9.65
N LYS A 9 -0.66 12.67 9.87
CA LYS A 9 -0.24 11.28 9.94
C LYS A 9 0.14 10.79 8.55
N HIS A 10 1.39 10.38 8.38
CA HIS A 10 1.88 9.77 7.15
C HIS A 10 2.21 8.29 7.41
N HIS A 11 1.61 7.39 6.62
CA HIS A 11 1.99 5.99 6.61
C HIS A 11 2.77 5.69 5.33
N LYS A 12 4.04 5.32 5.48
CA LYS A 12 4.89 4.85 4.38
C LYS A 12 5.25 3.39 4.61
N SER A 13 5.38 2.65 3.52
CA SER A 13 5.84 1.26 3.47
C SER A 13 7.18 1.19 2.76
N PHE A 14 7.94 0.11 2.94
CA PHE A 14 9.19 -0.11 2.21
C PHE A 14 9.00 -0.04 0.68
N ALA A 15 7.86 -0.53 0.19
CA ALA A 15 7.47 -0.44 -1.22
C ALA A 15 7.33 1.01 -1.73
N ASP A 16 6.83 1.93 -0.89
CA ASP A 16 6.70 3.33 -1.26
C ASP A 16 8.07 3.97 -1.43
N THR A 17 8.99 3.62 -0.52
CA THR A 17 10.39 4.05 -0.61
C THR A 17 10.99 3.55 -1.91
N LEU A 18 10.94 2.24 -2.22
CA LEU A 18 11.44 1.71 -3.49
C LEU A 18 10.83 2.40 -4.71
N GLY A 19 9.54 2.72 -4.66
CA GLY A 19 8.85 3.47 -5.71
C GLY A 19 9.40 4.88 -5.93
N TYR A 20 9.70 5.58 -4.85
CA TYR A 20 10.32 6.90 -4.90
C TYR A 20 11.72 6.85 -5.54
N TRP A 21 12.47 5.78 -5.28
CA TRP A 21 13.79 5.52 -5.88
C TRP A 21 13.72 4.96 -7.32
N GLY A 22 12.55 4.98 -7.96
CA GLY A 22 12.38 4.63 -9.36
C GLY A 22 12.11 3.14 -9.64
N VAL A 23 12.04 2.29 -8.61
CA VAL A 23 11.66 0.87 -8.79
C VAL A 23 10.18 0.80 -9.20
N GLY A 24 9.94 0.33 -10.42
CA GLY A 24 8.59 0.12 -10.96
C GLY A 24 7.77 -0.84 -10.10
N SER A 25 6.45 -0.69 -10.12
CA SER A 25 5.54 -1.63 -9.42
C SER A 25 5.63 -3.06 -9.97
N GLY A 26 5.91 -3.19 -11.27
CA GLY A 26 5.82 -4.45 -12.00
C GLY A 26 4.35 -4.86 -12.22
N SER A 27 4.13 -6.16 -12.46
CA SER A 27 2.80 -6.72 -12.71
C SER A 27 1.89 -6.58 -11.49
N TYR A 28 0.60 -6.33 -11.75
CA TYR A 28 -0.44 -6.34 -10.73
C TYR A 28 -0.78 -7.77 -10.33
N ILE A 29 -0.84 -8.03 -9.04
CA ILE A 29 -1.20 -9.33 -8.47
C ILE A 29 -2.20 -9.13 -7.34
N VAL A 30 -3.08 -10.10 -7.11
CA VAL A 30 -3.98 -10.10 -5.96
C VAL A 30 -3.50 -11.18 -5.01
N LEU A 31 -3.04 -10.76 -3.83
CA LEU A 31 -2.61 -11.68 -2.79
C LEU A 31 -3.84 -12.25 -2.07
N PRO A 32 -3.87 -13.56 -1.78
CA PRO A 32 -4.91 -14.14 -0.93
C PRO A 32 -4.94 -13.40 0.40
N ILE A 33 -6.15 -13.06 0.89
CA ILE A 33 -6.41 -12.36 2.16
C ILE A 33 -5.96 -10.89 2.17
N LEU A 34 -4.76 -10.58 1.66
CA LEU A 34 -4.14 -9.24 1.70
C LEU A 34 -4.66 -8.30 0.61
N GLY A 35 -5.13 -8.84 -0.52
CA GLY A 35 -5.79 -8.08 -1.57
C GLY A 35 -4.85 -7.53 -2.67
N PRO A 36 -5.23 -6.41 -3.32
CA PRO A 36 -4.47 -5.78 -4.42
C PRO A 36 -3.01 -5.48 -4.07
N SER A 37 -2.09 -5.92 -4.91
CA SER A 37 -0.65 -5.73 -4.73
C SER A 37 0.10 -5.73 -6.08
N SER A 38 1.43 -5.61 -6.02
CA SER A 38 2.32 -5.66 -7.17
C SER A 38 3.57 -6.48 -6.86
N VAL A 39 4.33 -6.84 -7.90
CA VAL A 39 5.58 -7.62 -7.75
C VAL A 39 6.57 -6.94 -6.79
N ARG A 40 6.66 -5.61 -6.82
CA ARG A 40 7.48 -4.84 -5.88
C ARG A 40 6.91 -4.83 -4.45
N ASP A 41 5.59 -4.73 -4.35
CA ASP A 41 4.92 -4.56 -3.07
C ASP A 41 4.88 -5.86 -2.25
N ALA A 42 4.74 -7.03 -2.89
CA ALA A 42 4.64 -8.31 -2.19
C ALA A 42 5.82 -8.63 -1.24
N PRO A 43 7.10 -8.57 -1.65
CA PRO A 43 8.23 -8.80 -0.73
C PRO A 43 8.35 -7.69 0.32
N SER A 44 7.89 -6.48 0.00
CA SER A 44 7.91 -5.35 0.95
C SER A 44 7.00 -5.60 2.15
N LEU A 45 5.92 -6.38 1.99
CA LEU A 45 5.03 -6.74 3.11
C LEU A 45 5.75 -7.53 4.21
N ILE A 46 6.73 -8.36 3.85
CA ILE A 46 7.52 -9.13 4.82
C ILE A 46 8.42 -8.18 5.60
N VAL A 47 9.11 -7.26 4.91
CA VAL A 47 9.96 -6.24 5.53
C VAL A 47 9.13 -5.33 6.44
N ASP A 48 7.97 -4.89 5.97
CA ASP A 48 7.03 -4.08 6.75
C ASP A 48 6.53 -4.82 7.99
N PHE A 49 6.29 -6.13 7.91
CA PHE A 49 5.85 -6.94 9.05
C PHE A 49 6.91 -6.95 10.17
N PHE A 50 8.19 -7.17 9.84
CA PHE A 50 9.27 -7.17 10.84
C PHE A 50 9.54 -5.79 11.41
N THR A 51 9.41 -4.73 10.61
CA THR A 51 9.63 -3.33 11.03
C THR A 51 8.42 -2.70 11.72
N HIS A 52 7.27 -3.36 11.73
CA HIS A 52 6.06 -2.83 12.36
C HIS A 52 6.21 -2.80 13.89
N PRO A 53 5.84 -1.71 14.59
CA PRO A 53 5.94 -1.63 16.06
C PRO A 53 5.20 -2.73 16.83
N LEU A 54 4.18 -3.33 16.20
CA LEU A 54 3.45 -4.48 16.76
C LEU A 54 4.34 -5.71 16.94
N SER A 55 5.39 -5.89 16.15
CA SER A 55 6.33 -7.00 16.28
C SER A 55 7.15 -6.92 17.58
N LEU A 56 7.26 -5.73 18.18
CA LEU A 56 7.99 -5.47 19.42
C LEU A 56 7.16 -5.75 20.68
N VAL A 57 5.85 -6.00 20.55
CA VAL A 57 4.96 -6.23 21.69
C VAL A 57 5.18 -7.62 22.27
N SER A 58 5.41 -7.69 23.57
CA SER A 58 5.57 -8.93 24.34
C SER A 58 4.42 -9.09 25.35
N PRO A 59 3.89 -10.32 25.55
CA PRO A 59 4.27 -11.58 24.91
C PRO A 59 3.80 -11.69 23.45
N ALA A 60 4.39 -12.62 22.69
CA ALA A 60 4.03 -12.84 21.28
C ALA A 60 2.53 -13.16 21.05
N SER A 61 1.84 -13.71 22.05
CA SER A 61 0.39 -13.92 22.00
C SER A 61 -0.38 -12.59 21.94
N ALA A 62 0.11 -11.54 22.59
CA ALA A 62 -0.49 -10.21 22.56
C ALA A 62 -0.25 -9.50 21.21
N SER A 63 0.92 -9.65 20.60
CA SER A 63 1.17 -9.10 19.26
C SER A 63 0.30 -9.80 18.20
N ALA A 64 0.16 -11.13 18.31
CA ALA A 64 -0.68 -11.92 17.43
C ALA A 64 -2.16 -11.51 17.56
N SER A 65 -2.69 -11.41 18.78
CA SER A 65 -4.09 -11.00 18.99
C SER A 65 -4.36 -9.59 18.47
N LEU A 66 -3.44 -8.64 18.69
CA LEU A 66 -3.58 -7.27 18.21
C LEU A 66 -3.50 -7.19 16.67
N THR A 67 -2.66 -8.03 16.05
CA THR A 67 -2.59 -8.16 14.59
C THR A 67 -3.89 -8.73 14.01
N LEU A 68 -4.48 -9.74 14.66
CA LEU A 68 -5.77 -10.31 14.26
C LEU A 68 -6.90 -9.27 14.36
N VAL A 69 -7.00 -8.56 15.48
CA VAL A 69 -8.00 -7.49 15.68
C VAL A 69 -7.83 -6.41 14.62
N ARG A 70 -6.60 -6.02 14.31
CA ARG A 70 -6.33 -5.07 13.22
C ARG A 70 -6.79 -5.59 11.86
N GLY A 71 -6.57 -6.87 11.57
CA GLY A 71 -7.04 -7.51 10.33
C GLY A 71 -8.56 -7.46 10.20
N VAL A 72 -9.28 -7.79 11.29
CA VAL A 72 -10.75 -7.70 11.32
C VAL A 72 -11.22 -6.25 11.14
N ASN A 73 -10.57 -5.30 11.81
CA ASN A 73 -10.90 -3.88 11.69
C ASN A 73 -10.74 -3.37 10.25
N ILE A 74 -9.61 -3.69 9.61
CA ILE A 74 -9.36 -3.34 8.19
C ILE A 74 -10.45 -3.94 7.30
N ARG A 75 -10.82 -5.21 7.53
CA ARG A 75 -11.88 -5.84 6.73
C ARG A 75 -13.22 -5.14 6.93
N SER A 76 -13.56 -4.78 8.16
CA SER A 76 -14.79 -4.05 8.47
C SER A 76 -14.86 -2.70 7.74
N GLU A 77 -13.76 -1.97 7.68
CA GLU A 77 -13.66 -0.69 6.96
C GLU A 77 -13.83 -0.86 5.44
N LEU A 78 -13.39 -1.99 4.88
CA LEU A 78 -13.41 -2.26 3.44
C LEU A 78 -14.72 -2.84 2.90
N ILE A 79 -15.61 -3.37 3.75
CA ILE A 79 -16.85 -4.03 3.30
C ILE A 79 -17.69 -3.09 2.44
N LYS A 80 -17.99 -1.88 2.95
CA LYS A 80 -18.81 -0.90 2.21
C LYS A 80 -18.22 -0.52 0.85
N THR A 81 -16.90 -0.33 0.80
CA THR A 81 -16.20 0.02 -0.44
C THR A 81 -16.21 -1.13 -1.44
N THR A 82 -16.07 -2.36 -0.95
CA THR A 82 -16.09 -3.55 -1.79
C THR A 82 -17.48 -3.78 -2.38
N ASP A 83 -18.54 -3.66 -1.56
CA ASP A 83 -19.92 -3.84 -1.99
C ASP A 83 -20.31 -2.82 -3.08
N LEU A 84 -19.97 -1.54 -2.87
CA LEU A 84 -20.21 -0.48 -3.87
C LEU A 84 -19.45 -0.73 -5.18
N ARG A 85 -18.20 -1.20 -5.09
CA ARG A 85 -17.43 -1.56 -6.29
C ARG A 85 -18.14 -2.69 -7.05
N ASP A 86 -18.57 -3.72 -6.34
CA ASP A 86 -19.16 -4.92 -6.95
C ASP A 86 -20.53 -4.64 -7.56
N GLU A 87 -21.27 -3.65 -7.04
CA GLU A 87 -22.56 -3.20 -7.58
C GLU A 87 -22.41 -2.27 -8.79
N LEU A 88 -21.41 -1.38 -8.79
CA LEU A 88 -21.28 -0.30 -9.78
C LEU A 88 -20.30 -0.60 -10.92
N ALA A 89 -19.32 -1.49 -10.72
CA ALA A 89 -18.28 -1.74 -11.71
C ALA A 89 -18.68 -2.81 -12.73
N ILE A 90 -18.55 -2.47 -14.01
CA ILE A 90 -18.72 -3.43 -15.12
C ILE A 90 -17.63 -4.50 -15.09
N ASP A 91 -16.38 -4.11 -14.81
CA ASP A 91 -15.23 -5.00 -14.57
C ASP A 91 -14.56 -4.64 -13.23
N PRO A 92 -14.91 -5.35 -12.14
CA PRO A 92 -14.35 -5.08 -10.82
C PRO A 92 -12.82 -5.25 -10.76
N TYR A 93 -12.25 -6.17 -11.56
CA TYR A 93 -10.82 -6.44 -11.53
C TYR A 93 -10.03 -5.29 -12.15
N SER A 94 -10.38 -4.88 -13.37
CA SER A 94 -9.69 -3.79 -14.06
C SER A 94 -9.87 -2.47 -13.33
N PHE A 95 -11.08 -2.20 -12.80
CA PHE A 95 -11.34 -1.02 -11.97
C PHE A 95 -10.44 -0.99 -10.71
N THR A 96 -10.36 -2.11 -9.99
CA THR A 96 -9.54 -2.19 -8.76
C THR A 96 -8.06 -2.03 -9.07
N ARG A 97 -7.58 -2.64 -10.15
CA ARG A 97 -6.19 -2.53 -10.59
C ARG A 97 -5.82 -1.07 -10.85
N GLU A 98 -6.67 -0.35 -11.57
CA GLU A 98 -6.43 1.05 -11.90
C GLU A 98 -6.48 1.94 -10.65
N ALA A 99 -7.51 1.76 -9.81
CA ALA A 99 -7.63 2.46 -8.53
C ALA A 99 -6.42 2.20 -7.62
N TYR A 100 -5.92 0.96 -7.58
CA TYR A 100 -4.73 0.58 -6.83
C TYR A 100 -3.49 1.32 -7.32
N TYR A 101 -3.26 1.42 -8.64
CA TYR A 101 -2.12 2.16 -9.18
C TYR A 101 -2.20 3.66 -8.87
N GLN A 102 -3.37 4.26 -9.04
CA GLN A 102 -3.58 5.68 -8.70
C GLN A 102 -3.34 5.95 -7.22
N TRP A 103 -3.91 5.11 -6.34
CA TRP A 103 -3.69 5.19 -4.91
C TRP A 103 -2.21 5.03 -4.55
N ARG A 104 -1.49 4.11 -5.20
CA ARG A 104 -0.06 3.88 -4.93
C ARG A 104 0.80 5.05 -5.39
N GLN A 105 0.53 5.63 -6.57
CA GLN A 105 1.25 6.83 -7.06
C GLN A 105 1.05 8.01 -6.11
N ASN A 106 -0.20 8.23 -5.69
CA ASN A 106 -0.53 9.25 -4.68
C ASN A 106 0.22 9.00 -3.37
N ARG A 107 0.29 7.74 -2.90
CA ARG A 107 1.06 7.39 -1.69
C ARG A 107 2.56 7.60 -1.83
N ILE A 108 3.16 7.39 -3.00
CA ILE A 108 4.60 7.58 -3.20
C ILE A 108 4.93 9.07 -3.17
N TYR A 109 4.19 9.88 -3.93
CA TYR A 109 4.46 11.31 -4.15
C TYR A 109 3.62 12.26 -3.28
N ASN A 110 2.90 11.74 -2.27
CA ASN A 110 2.06 12.53 -1.36
C ASN A 110 1.02 13.41 -2.08
N GLY A 111 0.44 12.93 -3.18
CA GLY A 111 -0.52 13.66 -4.00
C GLY A 111 0.09 14.59 -5.05
N GLU A 112 1.42 14.70 -5.08
CA GLU A 112 2.14 15.39 -6.15
C GLU A 112 2.30 14.47 -7.37
N VAL A 113 2.51 15.08 -8.54
CA VAL A 113 2.74 14.33 -9.77
C VAL A 113 4.16 13.78 -9.75
N ALA A 114 4.32 12.51 -10.14
CA ALA A 114 5.64 11.88 -10.26
C ALA A 114 6.58 12.78 -11.10
N PRO A 115 7.84 12.99 -10.69
CA PRO A 115 8.80 13.72 -11.49
C PRO A 115 8.91 13.02 -12.85
N ARG A 116 8.83 13.81 -13.92
CA ARG A 116 9.01 13.30 -15.29
C ARG A 116 10.34 12.54 -15.30
N ARG A 117 10.32 11.23 -15.61
CA ARG A 117 11.55 10.49 -15.89
C ARG A 117 12.23 11.21 -17.05
N VAL A 118 13.28 11.96 -16.75
CA VAL A 118 14.29 12.31 -17.75
C VAL A 118 14.92 10.98 -18.05
N ILE A 119 14.49 10.36 -19.16
CA ILE A 119 15.15 9.15 -19.63
C ILE A 119 16.55 9.61 -19.96
N ILE A 120 17.51 9.08 -19.22
CA ILE A 120 18.92 9.27 -19.45
C ILE A 120 19.25 8.46 -20.70
N GLU A 121 18.85 8.97 -21.86
CA GLU A 121 19.27 8.47 -23.18
C GLU A 121 20.49 9.26 -23.70
N ASP A 122 20.90 10.35 -23.00
CA ASP A 122 21.99 11.25 -23.41
C ASP A 122 23.40 10.82 -22.93
N PHE A 123 23.67 9.53 -22.74
CA PHE A 123 25.04 9.06 -22.39
C PHE A 123 25.72 8.22 -23.47
N GLU A 124 25.17 8.14 -24.67
CA GLU A 124 25.89 7.62 -25.85
C GLU A 124 25.97 8.69 -26.94
N GLU A 125 26.98 9.56 -26.81
CA GLU A 125 27.61 10.27 -27.94
C GLU A 125 29.14 10.10 -27.84
#